data_AF-A0A316F7Z9-F1
#
_entry.id   AF-A0A316F7Z9-F1
#
_cell.length_a   1.000
_cell.length_b   1.000
_cell.length_c   1.000
_cell.angle_alpha   90.00
_cell.angle_beta   90.00
_cell.angle_gamma   90.00
#
_symmetry.space_group_name_H-M   'P 1'
#
loop_
_entity.id
_entity.type
_entity.pdbx_description
1 polymer ?
#
loop_
_entity_poly.entity_id
_entity_poly.type
_entity_poly.pdbx_seq_one_letter_code
_entity_poly.pdbx_strand_id
1 'polypeptide(L)'
;MEMKLDVDTLKQLRDSRAWSQSHLAEVADISLRTIQRIEKTGVASQESVKSICAAYDITVADIIDNSGESSSGMSQQSSSLFKMNGFKLSSATIKLTLLSFSVAFVIAFALNM
;
A
#
# COMPACT_ATOMS: atom_id res chain seq x y z
N MET A 1 -7.25 21.71 -14.33
CA MET A 1 -8.31 20.75 -13.95
C MET A 1 -7.86 20.07 -12.67
N GLU A 2 -8.72 20.10 -11.66
CA GLU A 2 -8.48 19.49 -10.35
C GLU A 2 -9.37 18.25 -10.20
N MET A 3 -8.90 17.28 -9.43
CA MET A 3 -9.57 16.01 -9.18
C MET A 3 -9.76 15.83 -7.68
N LYS A 4 -10.92 15.28 -7.31
CA LYS A 4 -11.24 14.95 -5.92
C LYS A 4 -10.88 13.50 -5.63
N LEU A 5 -10.08 13.29 -4.60
CA LEU A 5 -9.55 12.01 -4.15
C LEU A 5 -10.24 11.58 -2.87
N ASP A 6 -10.41 10.27 -2.73
CA ASP A 6 -10.81 9.68 -1.45
C ASP A 6 -9.61 9.66 -0.49
N VAL A 7 -9.65 10.58 0.48
CA VAL A 7 -8.55 10.78 1.44
C VAL A 7 -8.35 9.56 2.33
N ASP A 8 -9.43 8.88 2.69
CA ASP A 8 -9.38 7.70 3.56
C ASP A 8 -8.67 6.54 2.84
N THR A 9 -9.02 6.29 1.59
CA THR A 9 -8.36 5.30 0.73
C THR A 9 -6.87 5.62 0.58
N LEU A 10 -6.51 6.88 0.35
CA LEU A 10 -5.10 7.28 0.24
C LEU A 10 -4.32 6.98 1.53
N LYS A 11 -4.90 7.25 2.71
CA LYS A 11 -4.27 6.94 4.00
C LYS A 11 -4.17 5.45 4.23
N GLN A 12 -5.22 4.68 3.91
CA GLN A 12 -5.20 3.22 4.02
C GLN A 12 -4.13 2.60 3.12
N LEU A 13 -3.98 3.07 1.88
CA LEU A 13 -2.92 2.63 0.98
C LEU A 13 -1.54 2.90 1.59
N ARG A 14 -1.34 4.11 2.14
CA ARG A 14 -0.10 4.50 2.80
C ARG A 14 0.22 3.60 4.00
N ASP A 15 -0.78 3.34 4.86
CA ASP A 15 -0.61 2.50 6.05
C ASP A 15 -0.41 1.02 5.66
N SER A 16 -1.06 0.54 4.59
CA SER A 16 -0.89 -0.84 4.07
C SER A 16 0.54 -1.13 3.61
N ARG A 17 1.26 -0.10 3.11
CA ARG A 17 2.66 -0.18 2.72
C ARG A 17 3.63 0.29 3.81
N ALA A 18 3.11 0.64 5.00
CA ALA A 18 3.89 1.23 6.09
C ALA A 18 4.70 2.47 5.68
N TRP A 19 4.13 3.29 4.79
CA TRP A 19 4.79 4.48 4.27
C TRP A 19 4.53 5.71 5.16
N SER A 20 5.55 6.55 5.34
CA SER A 20 5.32 7.91 5.85
C SER A 20 4.85 8.83 4.73
N GLN A 21 4.27 9.98 5.08
CA GLN A 21 3.93 11.00 4.07
C GLN A 21 5.15 11.46 3.26
N SER A 22 6.34 11.53 3.90
CA SER A 22 7.59 11.90 3.24
C SER A 22 8.06 10.83 2.26
N HIS A 23 7.90 9.55 2.60
CA HIS A 23 8.28 8.47 1.71
C HIS A 23 7.32 8.36 0.51
N LEU A 24 6.01 8.53 0.72
CA LEU A 24 5.07 8.62 -0.40
C LEU A 24 5.42 9.78 -1.34
N ALA A 25 5.80 10.94 -0.78
CA ALA A 25 6.22 12.09 -1.57
C ALA A 25 7.45 11.79 -2.44
N GLU A 26 8.43 11.09 -1.88
CA GLU A 26 9.64 10.64 -2.59
C GLU A 26 9.31 9.65 -3.72
N VAL A 27 8.54 8.60 -3.44
CA VAL A 27 8.21 7.55 -4.42
C VAL A 27 7.29 8.09 -5.53
N ALA A 28 6.39 9.01 -5.19
CA ALA A 28 5.51 9.67 -6.16
C ALA A 28 6.14 10.90 -6.83
N ASP A 29 7.43 11.20 -6.56
CA ASP A 29 8.14 12.34 -7.13
C ASP A 29 7.38 13.69 -7.02
N ILE A 30 6.77 13.93 -5.86
CA ILE A 30 6.05 15.17 -5.56
C ILE A 30 6.42 15.70 -4.18
N SER A 31 6.19 16.99 -3.94
CA SER A 31 6.56 17.58 -2.65
C SER A 31 5.75 17.02 -1.48
N LEU A 32 6.37 16.90 -0.30
CA LEU A 32 5.68 16.53 0.95
C LEU A 32 4.48 17.46 1.23
N ARG A 33 4.62 18.76 0.94
CA ARG A 33 3.52 19.73 1.08
C ARG A 33 2.34 19.38 0.17
N THR A 34 2.60 18.84 -1.02
CA THR A 34 1.55 18.37 -1.94
C THR A 34 0.80 17.20 -1.33
N ILE A 35 1.49 16.18 -0.82
CA ILE A 35 0.86 15.04 -0.12
C ILE A 35 0.05 15.50 1.08
N GLN A 36 0.62 16.35 1.94
CA GLN A 36 -0.06 16.86 3.13
C GLN A 36 -1.32 17.66 2.78
N ARG A 37 -1.26 18.50 1.74
CA ARG A 37 -2.44 19.23 1.25
C ARG A 37 -3.50 18.26 0.73
N ILE A 38 -3.10 17.29 -0.08
CA ILE A 38 -4.02 16.28 -0.65
C ILE A 38 -4.69 15.46 0.46
N GLU A 39 -3.95 14.98 1.46
CA GLU A 39 -4.51 14.25 2.60
C GLU A 39 -5.39 15.11 3.52
N LYS A 40 -5.32 16.44 3.42
CA LYS A 40 -6.14 17.37 4.20
C LYS A 40 -7.38 17.84 3.43
N THR A 41 -7.25 18.15 2.14
CA THR A 41 -8.31 18.77 1.33
C THR A 41 -8.98 17.79 0.38
N GLY A 42 -8.35 16.65 0.08
CA GLY A 42 -8.82 15.69 -0.91
C GLY A 42 -8.79 16.20 -2.35
N VAL A 43 -8.05 17.28 -2.64
CA VAL A 43 -8.01 17.89 -3.97
C VAL A 43 -6.59 17.92 -4.51
N ALA A 44 -6.41 17.42 -5.73
CA ALA A 44 -5.12 17.34 -6.41
C ALA A 44 -5.22 17.75 -7.88
N SER A 45 -4.10 18.09 -8.50
CA SER A 45 -4.02 18.21 -9.96
C SER A 45 -3.98 16.81 -10.59
N GLN A 46 -4.41 16.69 -11.85
CA GLN A 46 -4.36 15.41 -12.57
C GLN A 46 -2.95 14.80 -12.61
N GLU A 47 -1.91 15.65 -12.71
CA GLU A 47 -0.52 15.20 -12.68
C GLU A 47 -0.14 14.60 -11.33
N SER A 48 -0.48 15.26 -10.22
CA SER A 48 -0.23 14.70 -8.89
C SER A 48 -0.99 13.39 -8.65
N VAL A 49 -2.22 13.29 -9.17
CA VAL A 49 -3.00 12.03 -9.09
C VAL A 49 -2.29 10.92 -9.86
N LYS A 50 -1.86 11.17 -11.09
CA LYS A 50 -1.12 10.18 -11.89
C LYS A 50 0.16 9.74 -11.20
N SER A 51 0.93 10.67 -10.62
CA SER A 51 2.16 10.32 -9.92
C SER A 51 1.91 9.44 -8.69
N ILE A 52 0.86 9.75 -7.92
CA ILE A 52 0.44 8.92 -6.78
C ILE A 52 -0.02 7.54 -7.26
N CYS A 53 -0.82 7.47 -8.33
CA CYS A 53 -1.29 6.21 -8.90
C CYS A 53 -0.12 5.36 -9.41
N ALA A 54 0.88 5.97 -10.06
CA ALA A 54 2.09 5.30 -10.51
C ALA A 54 2.91 4.74 -9.34
N ALA A 55 3.05 5.48 -8.23
CA ALA A 55 3.74 5.00 -7.03
C ALA A 55 3.07 3.76 -6.40
N TYR A 56 1.75 3.66 -6.49
CA TYR A 56 0.98 2.53 -5.96
C TYR A 56 0.71 1.42 -6.97
N ASP A 57 1.02 1.61 -8.26
CA ASP A 57 0.63 0.71 -9.35
C ASP A 57 -0.89 0.47 -9.38
N ILE A 58 -1.65 1.56 -9.31
CA ILE A 58 -3.13 1.54 -9.33
C ILE A 58 -3.66 2.47 -10.42
N THR A 59 -4.96 2.37 -10.72
CA THR A 59 -5.61 3.28 -11.66
C THR A 59 -6.23 4.46 -10.93
N VAL A 60 -6.46 5.54 -11.67
CA VAL A 60 -7.08 6.76 -11.14
C VAL A 60 -8.51 6.49 -10.63
N ALA A 61 -9.22 5.52 -11.22
CA ALA A 61 -10.56 5.15 -10.80
C ALA A 61 -10.62 4.53 -9.39
N ASP A 62 -9.52 3.93 -8.92
CA ASP A 62 -9.45 3.26 -7.62
C ASP A 62 -9.34 4.24 -6.43
N ILE A 63 -9.00 5.51 -6.69
CA ILE A 63 -8.71 6.51 -5.65
C ILE A 63 -9.57 7.78 -5.76
N ILE A 64 -10.42 7.90 -6.79
CA ILE A 64 -11.36 9.01 -6.91
C ILE A 64 -12.50 8.83 -5.89
N ASP A 65 -12.87 9.93 -5.24
CA ASP A 65 -14.06 10.01 -4.39
C ASP A 65 -15.33 9.95 -5.27
N ASN A 66 -15.87 8.73 -5.42
CA ASN A 66 -17.11 8.43 -6.15
C ASN A 66 -18.34 8.40 -5.23
N SER A 67 -18.42 9.31 -4.25
CA SER A 67 -19.58 9.45 -3.33
C SER A 67 -20.93 9.79 -4.01
N GLY A 68 -21.06 9.63 -5.32
CA GLY A 68 -22.28 9.91 -6.09
C GLY A 68 -22.75 8.85 -7.10
N GLU A 69 -21.95 7.87 -7.55
CA GLU A 69 -22.40 6.95 -8.61
C GLU A 69 -21.88 5.52 -8.42
N SER A 70 -22.77 4.64 -7.97
CA SER A 70 -22.62 3.20 -8.15
C SER A 70 -22.75 2.88 -9.64
N SER A 71 -21.64 2.71 -10.35
CA SER A 71 -21.67 1.97 -11.61
C SER A 71 -20.36 1.25 -11.91
N SER A 72 -20.53 -0.02 -12.21
CA SER A 72 -19.53 -1.02 -12.58
C SER A 72 -19.07 -0.78 -14.02
N GLY A 73 -17.77 -0.91 -14.32
CA GLY A 73 -17.29 -0.76 -15.70
C GLY A 73 -15.79 -0.92 -15.95
N MET A 74 -15.29 -2.15 -15.79
CA MET A 74 -14.12 -2.81 -16.40
C MET A 74 -13.20 -2.03 -17.39
N SER A 75 -11.89 -2.00 -17.12
CA SER A 75 -10.87 -2.33 -18.14
C SER A 75 -9.67 -3.06 -17.53
N GLN A 76 -9.39 -4.24 -18.07
CA GLN A 76 -8.38 -5.20 -17.66
C GLN A 76 -7.07 -4.90 -18.40
N GLN A 77 -5.92 -4.92 -17.71
CA GLN A 77 -4.69 -5.63 -18.13
C GLN A 77 -3.53 -5.37 -17.16
N SER A 78 -3.35 -6.26 -16.17
CA SER A 78 -2.05 -6.78 -15.68
C SER A 78 -2.25 -7.72 -14.46
N SER A 79 -3.35 -8.48 -14.43
CA SER A 79 -3.83 -9.16 -13.22
C SER A 79 -3.61 -10.68 -13.22
N SER A 80 -2.42 -11.19 -13.56
CA SER A 80 -2.16 -12.63 -13.39
C SER A 80 -0.75 -13.07 -12.97
N LEU A 81 0.02 -12.29 -12.22
CA LEU A 81 1.18 -12.85 -11.48
C LEU A 81 1.33 -12.41 -10.01
N PHE A 82 0.66 -11.36 -9.55
CA PHE A 82 0.76 -10.93 -8.16
C PHE A 82 -0.61 -10.84 -7.47
N LYS A 83 -1.33 -11.98 -7.39
CA LYS A 83 -2.42 -12.14 -6.43
C LYS A 83 -2.00 -13.12 -5.34
N MET A 84 -0.99 -12.72 -4.57
CA MET A 84 -0.68 -13.43 -3.33
C MET A 84 -1.73 -13.02 -2.30
N ASN A 85 -2.73 -13.87 -2.10
CA ASN A 85 -3.66 -13.75 -0.99
C ASN A 85 -2.84 -13.55 0.30
N GLY A 86 -3.16 -12.51 1.06
CA GLY A 86 -2.60 -12.27 2.38
C GLY A 86 -2.72 -13.54 3.21
N PHE A 87 -1.58 -14.18 3.46
CA PHE A 87 -1.49 -15.37 4.28
C PHE A 87 -1.94 -14.95 5.69
N LYS A 88 -3.15 -15.32 6.09
CA LYS A 88 -3.60 -15.11 7.47
C LYS A 88 -2.82 -16.05 8.36
N LEU A 89 -1.64 -15.63 8.80
CA LEU A 89 -0.86 -16.31 9.82
C LEU A 89 -1.66 -16.25 11.13
N SER A 90 -2.43 -17.32 11.39
CA SER A 90 -3.00 -17.59 12.71
C SER A 90 -1.90 -17.57 13.76
N SER A 91 -2.14 -16.96 14.93
CA SER A 91 -1.17 -16.80 16.02
C SER A 91 -0.57 -18.11 16.53
N ALA A 92 -1.20 -19.26 16.23
CA ALA A 92 -0.67 -20.58 16.51
C ALA A 92 0.56 -20.92 15.63
N THR A 93 0.58 -20.46 14.38
CA THR A 93 1.67 -20.75 13.42
C THR A 93 2.95 -20.00 13.79
N ILE A 94 2.82 -18.74 14.24
CA ILE A 94 3.96 -17.89 14.66
C ILE A 94 4.65 -18.47 15.91
N LYS A 95 3.88 -19.02 16.85
CA LYS A 95 4.44 -19.66 18.06
C LYS A 95 5.21 -20.94 17.73
N LEU A 96 4.76 -21.69 16.73
CA LEU A 96 5.40 -22.94 16.31
C LEU A 96 6.70 -22.70 15.52
N THR A 97 6.75 -21.69 14.64
CA THR A 97 7.99 -21.35 13.91
C THR A 97 9.08 -20.80 14.82
N LEU A 98 8.75 -19.96 15.80
CA LEU A 98 9.73 -19.44 16.78
C LEU A 98 10.38 -20.55 17.62
N LEU A 99 9.61 -21.58 17.99
CA LEU A 99 10.16 -22.73 18.73
C LEU A 99 11.14 -23.54 17.87
N SER A 100 10.84 -23.74 16.59
CA SER A 100 11.74 -24.44 15.66
C SER A 100 13.07 -23.71 15.45
N PHE A 101 13.02 -22.37 15.37
CA PHE A 101 14.21 -21.54 15.16
C PHE A 101 15.15 -21.60 16.37
N SER A 102 14.58 -21.59 17.58
CA SER A 102 15.35 -21.68 18.82
C SER A 102 16.07 -23.03 18.97
N VAL A 103 15.40 -24.14 18.60
CA VAL A 103 16.02 -25.48 18.59
C VAL A 103 17.15 -25.56 17.56
N ALA A 104 16.93 -25.05 16.34
CA ALA A 104 17.95 -25.03 15.30
C ALA A 104 19.18 -24.20 15.70
N PHE A 105 18.98 -23.06 16.39
CA PHE A 105 20.06 -22.21 16.89
C PHE A 105 20.93 -22.94 17.93
N VAL A 106 20.31 -23.66 18.87
CA VAL A 106 21.03 -24.43 19.89
C VAL A 106 21.84 -25.57 19.28
N ILE A 107 21.27 -26.29 18.29
CA ILE A 107 21.98 -27.36 17.57
C ILE A 107 23.19 -26.79 16.80
N ALA A 108 23.01 -25.69 16.08
CA ALA A 108 24.09 -25.06 15.34
C ALA A 108 25.22 -24.54 16.25
N PHE A 109 24.86 -23.98 17.40
CA PHE A 109 25.83 -23.54 18.42
C PHE A 109 26.62 -24.72 18.99
N ALA A 110 25.95 -25.83 19.31
CA ALA A 110 26.58 -27.02 19.87
C ALA A 110 27.51 -27.76 18.88
N LEU A 111 27.23 -27.67 17.57
CA LEU A 111 28.12 -28.23 16.53
C LEU A 111 29.32 -27.34 16.20
N ASN A 112 29.30 -26.08 16.64
CA ASN A 112 30.35 -25.08 16.36
C ASN A 112 31.20 -24.76 17.61
N MET A 113 31.09 -25.58 18.68
CA MET A 113 31.92 -25.55 19.88
C MET A 113 32.82 -26.79 19.91
#